data_AF-A0A8H4WME3-F1
#
_entry.id   AF-A0A8H4WME3-F1
#
_cell.length_a   1.000
_cell.length_b   1.000
_cell.length_c   1.000
_cell.angle_alpha   90.00
_cell.angle_beta   90.00
_cell.angle_gamma   90.00
#
_symmetry.space_group_name_H-M   'P 1'
#
loop_
_entity.id
_entity.type
_entity.pdbx_description
1 polymer ?
#
loop_
_entity_poly.entity_id
_entity_poly.type
_entity_poly.pdbx_seq_one_letter_code
_entity_poly.pdbx_strand_id
1 'polypeptide(L)'
;MNRPRRAAATKPPGHYAPTSPAKKRKASDTASASARKKGKQKAQPMVDGMGVSIPGPVPGPSAAVPIPVITPTPVDPAALALDLNKSYEGQIPPPTRPIRQTRWQQPAANPIMFIQDTPKGWNDKEPDLDPDDLNAQIARCRERISDNIITRTFHHRLRELLREQKRRDAMMALEPAGLSWPVVLRLQTLQGTLAWLQSENDQYELVANVTNIMAAYRSGQLRWNPGLVTYWSRGAQLCHPRPFRWDEFKIINAQYAGHTGFWVEGVQETKWQNG
;
A
#
# COMPACT_ATOMS: atom_id res chain seq x y z
N MET A 1 -18.18 -27.42 -58.28
CA MET A 1 -16.93 -26.80 -57.79
C MET A 1 -16.60 -27.42 -56.44
N ASN A 2 -15.68 -28.38 -56.44
CA ASN A 2 -15.27 -29.17 -55.28
C ASN A 2 -14.18 -28.45 -54.49
N ARG A 3 -14.39 -28.23 -53.19
CA ARG A 3 -13.42 -27.62 -52.29
C ARG A 3 -12.54 -28.73 -51.68
N PRO A 4 -11.21 -28.73 -51.86
CA PRO A 4 -10.38 -29.80 -51.33
C PRO A 4 -10.19 -29.66 -49.81
N ARG A 5 -10.35 -30.80 -49.13
CA ARG A 5 -10.18 -30.99 -47.68
C ARG A 5 -8.67 -30.98 -47.38
N ARG A 6 -8.22 -30.03 -46.54
CA ARG A 6 -6.81 -29.87 -46.17
C ARG A 6 -6.34 -31.08 -45.37
N ALA A 7 -5.29 -31.75 -45.86
CA ALA A 7 -4.62 -32.87 -45.20
C ALA A 7 -3.96 -32.42 -43.89
N ALA A 8 -4.12 -33.23 -42.85
CA ALA A 8 -3.43 -33.06 -41.57
C ALA A 8 -1.97 -33.50 -41.70
N ALA A 9 -1.04 -32.67 -41.24
CA ALA A 9 0.39 -32.96 -41.24
C ALA A 9 0.72 -34.08 -40.25
N THR A 10 1.44 -35.09 -40.74
CA THR A 10 2.03 -36.22 -40.05
C THR A 10 3.09 -35.77 -39.04
N LYS A 11 3.03 -36.29 -37.81
CA LYS A 11 4.05 -36.07 -36.77
C LYS A 11 5.23 -37.04 -36.97
N PRO A 12 6.48 -36.64 -36.74
CA PRO A 12 7.63 -37.52 -36.85
C PRO A 12 7.71 -38.55 -35.71
N PRO A 13 8.26 -39.75 -35.96
CA PRO A 13 8.24 -40.87 -35.02
C PRO A 13 9.33 -40.79 -33.94
N GLY A 14 8.91 -41.04 -32.69
CA GLY A 14 9.58 -41.91 -31.73
C GLY A 14 10.94 -41.50 -31.15
N HIS A 15 10.93 -41.10 -29.88
CA HIS A 15 11.67 -41.81 -28.83
C HIS A 15 10.82 -41.81 -27.56
N TYR A 16 10.35 -43.00 -27.16
CA TYR A 16 9.58 -43.24 -25.95
C TYR A 16 10.49 -43.80 -24.85
N ALA A 17 10.23 -43.39 -23.60
CA ALA A 17 10.27 -44.23 -22.40
C ALA A 17 9.40 -43.53 -21.30
N PRO A 18 8.81 -44.24 -20.34
CA PRO A 18 7.35 -44.35 -20.27
C PRO A 18 6.70 -43.62 -19.08
N THR A 19 5.46 -43.19 -19.30
CA THR A 19 4.47 -42.81 -18.28
C THR A 19 3.85 -44.04 -17.61
N SER A 20 3.55 -43.96 -16.30
CA SER A 20 2.33 -44.50 -15.65
C SER A 20 2.37 -44.23 -14.13
N PRO A 21 1.26 -44.34 -13.37
CA PRO A 21 0.04 -43.52 -13.47
C PRO A 21 -0.42 -42.99 -12.09
N ALA A 22 -1.27 -41.97 -12.07
CA ALA A 22 -2.02 -41.60 -10.87
C ALA A 22 -3.20 -42.55 -10.64
N LYS A 23 -3.38 -43.10 -9.42
CA LYS A 23 -4.68 -43.57 -8.95
C LYS A 23 -4.80 -43.69 -7.42
N LYS A 24 -5.80 -42.95 -6.93
CA LYS A 24 -6.79 -43.29 -5.89
C LYS A 24 -6.34 -43.53 -4.44
N ARG A 25 -6.73 -42.55 -3.62
CA ARG A 25 -7.00 -42.66 -2.19
C ARG A 25 -7.91 -43.86 -1.89
N LYS A 26 -7.49 -44.70 -0.94
CA LYS A 26 -8.35 -45.68 -0.26
C LYS A 26 -8.93 -45.04 1.00
N ALA A 27 -10.22 -45.25 1.20
CA ALA A 27 -10.85 -45.23 2.50
C ALA A 27 -10.64 -46.60 3.18
N SER A 28 -10.52 -46.61 4.50
CA SER A 28 -10.85 -47.76 5.34
C SER A 28 -11.09 -47.29 6.76
N ASP A 29 -12.35 -47.41 7.19
CA ASP A 29 -12.76 -47.50 8.58
C ASP A 29 -12.11 -48.71 9.25
N THR A 30 -11.79 -48.59 10.54
CA THR A 30 -12.01 -49.65 11.55
C THR A 30 -11.90 -49.05 12.94
N ALA A 31 -13.01 -49.09 13.65
CA ALA A 31 -13.11 -48.82 15.07
C ALA A 31 -12.51 -49.96 15.90
N SER A 32 -11.94 -49.65 17.06
CA SER A 32 -12.16 -50.39 18.31
C SER A 32 -11.67 -49.59 19.52
N ALA A 33 -12.46 -49.68 20.58
CA ALA A 33 -12.56 -48.77 21.71
C ALA A 33 -11.62 -49.10 22.88
N SER A 34 -11.39 -48.15 23.80
CA SER A 34 -11.64 -48.35 25.25
C SER A 34 -11.33 -47.11 26.13
N ALA A 35 -12.40 -46.64 26.78
CA ALA A 35 -12.53 -46.29 28.21
C ALA A 35 -11.76 -45.11 28.88
N ARG A 36 -12.60 -44.17 29.41
CA ARG A 36 -12.56 -43.45 30.71
C ARG A 36 -11.31 -42.56 31.00
N LYS A 37 -11.44 -41.32 31.49
CA LYS A 37 -12.25 -40.87 32.64
C LYS A 37 -12.30 -39.33 32.73
N LYS A 38 -13.46 -38.84 33.20
CA LYS A 38 -13.85 -37.50 33.70
C LYS A 38 -12.75 -36.58 34.27
N GLY A 39 -12.92 -35.27 34.02
CA GLY A 39 -12.47 -34.19 34.91
C GLY A 39 -12.96 -32.80 34.47
N LYS A 40 -14.15 -32.38 34.92
CA LYS A 40 -14.62 -30.98 34.87
C LYS A 40 -13.76 -30.13 35.81
N GLN A 41 -13.44 -28.89 35.44
CA GLN A 41 -13.32 -27.82 36.43
C GLN A 41 -13.76 -26.46 35.88
N LYS A 42 -14.45 -25.74 36.78
CA LYS A 42 -15.25 -24.51 36.62
C LYS A 42 -14.42 -23.31 37.10
N ALA A 43 -14.89 -22.11 36.77
CA ALA A 43 -14.27 -20.80 37.00
C ALA A 43 -14.19 -20.32 38.48
N GLN A 44 -13.10 -19.55 38.76
CA GLN A 44 -12.88 -18.37 39.65
C GLN A 44 -13.24 -18.42 41.16
N PRO A 45 -12.79 -17.47 42.04
CA PRO A 45 -11.62 -16.55 42.06
C PRO A 45 -10.81 -16.64 43.40
N MET A 46 -9.67 -15.94 43.55
CA MET A 46 -9.12 -15.60 44.89
C MET A 46 -8.19 -14.36 44.85
N VAL A 47 -8.31 -13.55 45.90
CA VAL A 47 -7.63 -12.27 46.17
C VAL A 47 -6.49 -12.43 47.20
N ASP A 48 -5.58 -11.46 47.14
CA ASP A 48 -4.65 -10.92 48.16
C ASP A 48 -3.37 -11.66 48.62
N GLY A 49 -2.26 -10.90 48.55
CA GLY A 49 -1.33 -10.76 49.69
C GLY A 49 0.16 -11.07 49.48
N MET A 50 1.01 -10.05 49.73
CA MET A 50 2.48 -10.05 49.92
C MET A 50 3.35 -10.26 48.66
N GLY A 51 4.35 -9.45 48.30
CA GLY A 51 5.04 -8.32 48.93
C GLY A 51 6.47 -8.29 48.36
N VAL A 52 6.84 -7.29 47.56
CA VAL A 52 8.22 -7.11 47.08
C VAL A 52 8.60 -5.62 47.15
N SER A 53 9.70 -5.38 47.86
CA SER A 53 10.21 -4.09 48.31
C SER A 53 10.65 -3.14 47.18
N ILE A 54 10.34 -1.86 47.35
CA ILE A 54 10.80 -0.73 46.53
C ILE A 54 12.15 -0.22 47.09
N PRO A 55 13.19 0.02 46.27
CA PRO A 55 14.35 0.79 46.71
C PRO A 55 14.03 2.29 46.72
N GLY A 56 14.32 2.96 47.84
CA GLY A 56 14.07 4.39 48.07
C GLY A 56 14.94 5.35 47.23
N PRO A 57 14.64 6.67 47.31
CA PRO A 57 15.16 7.67 46.39
C PRO A 57 16.53 8.20 46.80
N VAL A 58 17.37 8.51 45.81
CA VAL A 58 18.62 9.27 45.95
C VAL A 58 18.31 10.75 45.65
N PRO A 59 18.74 11.73 46.48
CA PRO A 59 18.50 13.14 46.19
C PRO A 59 19.63 13.70 45.29
N GLY A 60 19.25 14.33 44.19
CA GLY A 60 20.14 15.16 43.37
C GLY A 60 19.38 16.41 42.91
N PRO A 61 19.96 17.62 42.98
CA PRO A 61 19.28 18.84 42.59
C PRO A 61 19.38 18.98 41.07
N SER A 62 18.30 18.68 40.35
CA SER A 62 18.15 19.12 38.97
C SER A 62 16.99 20.10 38.93
N ALA A 63 17.34 21.39 38.90
CA ALA A 63 16.38 22.45 38.62
C ALA A 63 15.81 22.18 37.22
N ALA A 64 14.59 21.66 37.18
CA ALA A 64 13.86 21.47 35.94
C ALA A 64 13.56 22.85 35.35
N VAL A 65 14.28 23.19 34.27
CA VAL A 65 13.91 24.31 33.41
C VAL A 65 12.53 23.98 32.83
N PRO A 66 11.49 24.81 33.02
CA PRO A 66 10.19 24.54 32.43
C PRO A 66 10.34 24.56 30.91
N ILE A 67 10.11 23.41 30.27
CA ILE A 67 9.94 23.36 28.82
C ILE A 67 8.70 24.23 28.55
N PRO A 68 8.81 25.31 27.75
CA PRO A 68 7.65 26.11 27.41
C PRO A 68 6.65 25.19 26.73
N VAL A 69 5.52 24.95 27.39
CA VAL A 69 4.37 24.30 26.78
C VAL A 69 3.89 25.27 25.73
N ILE A 70 4.31 25.06 24.48
CA ILE A 70 3.73 25.72 23.33
C ILE A 70 2.30 25.19 23.27
N THR A 71 1.37 25.87 23.94
CA THR A 71 -0.05 25.63 23.77
C THR A 71 -0.37 25.89 22.31
N PRO A 72 -0.84 24.89 21.54
CA PRO A 72 -1.26 25.10 20.16
C PRO A 72 -2.30 26.22 20.14
N THR A 73 -2.16 27.16 19.21
CA THR A 73 -3.16 28.20 19.02
C THR A 73 -4.51 27.52 18.75
N PRO A 74 -5.55 27.77 19.55
CA PRO A 74 -6.86 27.17 19.33
C PRO A 74 -7.34 27.48 17.92
N VAL A 75 -7.71 26.45 17.16
CA VAL A 75 -8.32 26.63 15.84
C VAL A 75 -9.71 27.22 16.03
N ASP A 76 -9.94 28.41 15.49
CA ASP A 76 -11.26 29.05 15.47
C ASP A 76 -12.22 28.27 14.56
N PRO A 77 -13.33 27.71 15.07
CA PRO A 77 -14.29 26.96 14.27
C PRO A 77 -14.91 27.77 13.12
N ALA A 78 -15.11 29.08 13.30
CA ALA A 78 -15.68 29.93 12.26
C ALA A 78 -14.69 30.14 11.10
N ALA A 79 -13.43 30.43 11.43
CA ALA A 79 -12.35 30.49 10.44
C ALA A 79 -12.15 29.13 9.72
N LEU A 80 -12.22 28.02 10.46
CA LEU A 80 -12.12 26.68 9.87
C LEU A 80 -13.24 26.44 8.86
N ALA A 81 -14.49 26.72 9.22
CA ALA A 81 -15.64 26.52 8.32
C ALA A 81 -15.50 27.27 6.98
N LEU A 82 -14.96 28.49 7.01
CA LEU A 82 -14.66 29.25 5.79
C LEU A 82 -13.53 28.58 4.99
N ASP A 83 -12.47 28.15 5.67
CA ASP A 83 -11.30 27.53 5.03
C ASP A 83 -11.58 26.12 4.47
N LEU A 84 -12.61 25.41 4.93
CA LEU A 84 -13.01 24.11 4.34
C LEU A 84 -13.38 24.22 2.84
N ASN A 85 -13.79 25.41 2.40
CA ASN A 85 -14.10 25.70 0.99
C ASN A 85 -12.86 26.06 0.16
N LYS A 86 -11.67 26.12 0.77
CA LYS A 86 -10.42 26.39 0.05
C LYS A 86 -9.77 25.09 -0.40
N SER A 87 -9.43 25.01 -1.67
CA SER A 87 -8.60 23.92 -2.21
C SER A 87 -7.12 24.24 -2.05
N TYR A 88 -6.36 23.24 -1.60
CA TYR A 88 -4.90 23.28 -1.48
C TYR A 88 -4.19 22.47 -2.57
N GLU A 89 -4.92 22.00 -3.58
CA GLU A 89 -4.33 21.33 -4.74
C GLU A 89 -3.27 22.22 -5.41
N GLY A 90 -2.14 21.61 -5.78
CA GLY A 90 -1.01 22.32 -6.38
C GLY A 90 -0.16 23.17 -5.42
N GLN A 91 -0.52 23.24 -4.13
CA GLN A 91 0.25 24.01 -3.13
C GLN A 91 1.34 23.18 -2.43
N ILE A 92 1.25 21.85 -2.48
CA ILE A 92 2.30 20.96 -1.96
C ILE A 92 3.29 20.68 -3.10
N PRO A 93 4.55 21.12 -2.99
CA PRO A 93 5.54 20.80 -4.00
C PRO A 93 5.83 19.28 -4.00
N PRO A 94 6.15 18.71 -5.17
CA PRO A 94 6.56 17.32 -5.23
C PRO A 94 7.83 17.09 -4.40
N PRO A 95 8.06 15.87 -3.88
CA PRO A 95 9.27 15.57 -3.13
C PRO A 95 10.51 15.83 -3.98
N THR A 96 11.50 16.51 -3.39
CA THR A 96 12.80 16.69 -4.04
C THR A 96 13.50 15.34 -4.12
N ARG A 97 13.83 14.90 -5.34
CA ARG A 97 14.58 13.67 -5.57
C ARG A 97 16.07 13.98 -5.68
N PRO A 98 16.96 13.06 -5.26
CA PRO A 98 18.39 13.17 -5.50
C PRO A 98 18.70 13.36 -6.99
N ILE A 99 19.82 14.03 -7.25
CA ILE A 99 20.32 14.19 -8.62
C ILE A 99 20.71 12.82 -9.15
N ARG A 100 20.40 12.57 -10.43
CA ARG A 100 20.82 11.37 -11.14
C ARG A 100 22.33 11.19 -11.03
N GLN A 101 22.74 9.99 -10.60
CA GLN A 101 24.15 9.60 -10.62
C GLN A 101 24.70 9.65 -12.04
N THR A 102 25.96 10.10 -12.20
CA THR A 102 26.63 10.15 -13.49
C THR A 102 26.53 8.80 -14.19
N ARG A 103 26.04 8.81 -15.44
CA ARG A 103 25.93 7.58 -16.22
C ARG A 103 27.32 7.04 -16.47
N TRP A 104 27.56 5.84 -15.96
CA TRP A 104 28.81 5.13 -16.17
C TRP A 104 28.72 4.36 -17.48
N GLN A 105 29.39 4.86 -18.51
CA GLN A 105 29.53 4.16 -19.78
C GLN A 105 30.84 3.38 -19.71
N GLN A 106 30.80 2.09 -19.35
CA GLN A 106 31.99 1.25 -19.46
C GLN A 106 32.35 1.12 -20.94
N PRO A 107 33.57 1.52 -21.36
CA PRO A 107 34.09 1.12 -22.65
C PRO A 107 34.69 -0.27 -22.51
N ALA A 108 33.90 -1.33 -22.31
CA ALA A 108 34.54 -2.64 -22.08
C ALA A 108 33.72 -3.84 -22.52
N ALA A 109 34.40 -4.72 -23.26
CA ALA A 109 33.95 -6.04 -23.69
C ALA A 109 33.58 -7.00 -22.54
N ASN A 110 33.90 -6.66 -21.28
CA ASN A 110 33.70 -7.52 -20.11
C ASN A 110 32.61 -6.97 -19.17
N PRO A 111 31.62 -7.80 -18.77
CA PRO A 111 30.52 -7.39 -17.90
C PRO A 111 30.97 -7.18 -16.44
N ILE A 112 30.50 -6.10 -15.80
CA ILE A 112 30.57 -5.94 -14.35
C ILE A 112 29.45 -6.80 -13.74
N MET A 113 29.81 -7.84 -12.98
CA MET A 113 28.83 -8.80 -12.46
C MET A 113 28.43 -8.55 -11.01
N PHE A 114 29.26 -7.85 -10.23
CA PHE A 114 29.04 -7.64 -8.80
C PHE A 114 29.11 -6.16 -8.41
N ILE A 115 28.41 -5.80 -7.31
CA ILE A 115 28.31 -4.42 -6.83
C ILE A 115 29.66 -3.86 -6.37
N GLN A 116 30.52 -4.68 -5.78
CA GLN A 116 31.85 -4.26 -5.32
C GLN A 116 32.78 -3.83 -6.46
N ASP A 117 32.51 -4.27 -7.69
CA ASP A 117 33.29 -3.94 -8.87
C ASP A 117 32.78 -2.67 -9.57
N THR A 118 31.76 -2.01 -9.00
CA THR A 118 31.22 -0.76 -9.54
C THR A 118 32.05 0.45 -9.10
N PRO A 119 32.03 1.55 -9.87
CA PRO A 119 32.74 2.77 -9.49
C PRO A 119 32.32 3.29 -8.13
N LYS A 120 33.25 3.93 -7.42
CA LYS A 120 32.97 4.58 -6.14
C LYS A 120 31.77 5.54 -6.27
N GLY A 121 30.78 5.37 -5.40
CA GLY A 121 29.56 6.18 -5.38
C GLY A 121 28.43 5.67 -6.29
N TRP A 122 28.67 4.69 -7.15
CA TRP A 122 27.62 4.04 -7.93
C TRP A 122 26.73 3.18 -7.03
N ASN A 123 25.43 3.17 -7.31
CA ASN A 123 24.49 2.27 -6.66
C ASN A 123 23.36 1.82 -7.61
N ASP A 124 22.74 0.70 -7.28
CA ASP A 124 21.65 0.09 -8.04
C ASP A 124 20.25 0.59 -7.62
N LYS A 125 20.18 1.52 -6.67
CA LYS A 125 18.92 1.97 -6.08
C LYS A 125 18.18 2.97 -6.95
N GLU A 126 18.88 3.67 -7.84
CA GLU A 126 18.35 4.69 -8.76
C GLU A 126 17.43 5.70 -8.04
N PRO A 127 17.93 6.35 -6.96
CA PRO A 127 17.11 7.16 -6.06
C PRO A 127 16.54 8.43 -6.71
N ASP A 128 17.07 8.82 -7.88
CA ASP A 128 16.58 9.94 -8.68
C ASP A 128 15.23 9.66 -9.36
N LEU A 129 14.87 8.38 -9.53
CA LEU A 129 13.64 8.00 -10.19
C LEU A 129 12.44 8.00 -9.24
N ASP A 130 11.26 8.23 -9.81
CA ASP A 130 10.01 7.96 -9.12
C ASP A 130 9.74 6.45 -9.05
N PRO A 131 9.56 5.87 -7.84
CA PRO A 131 9.14 4.47 -7.69
C PRO A 131 7.85 4.12 -8.42
N ASP A 132 6.98 5.09 -8.71
CA ASP A 132 5.76 4.87 -9.46
C ASP A 132 5.87 5.17 -10.97
N ASP A 133 6.95 5.82 -11.43
CA ASP A 133 7.25 5.99 -12.85
C ASP A 133 7.90 4.71 -13.40
N LEU A 134 7.04 3.74 -13.72
CA LEU A 134 7.46 2.47 -14.32
C LEU A 134 8.22 2.67 -15.63
N ASN A 135 7.84 3.66 -16.44
CA ASN A 135 8.46 3.86 -17.74
C ASN A 135 9.91 4.30 -17.57
N ALA A 136 10.17 5.27 -16.68
CA ALA A 136 11.53 5.70 -16.36
C ALA A 136 12.35 4.56 -15.74
N GLN A 137 11.75 3.74 -14.87
CA GLN A 137 12.44 2.59 -14.28
C GLN A 137 12.77 1.49 -15.31
N ILE A 138 11.84 1.17 -16.22
CA ILE A 138 12.06 0.22 -17.33
C ILE A 138 13.17 0.74 -18.24
N ALA A 139 13.15 2.03 -18.58
CA ALA A 139 14.19 2.67 -19.39
C ALA A 139 15.56 2.59 -18.70
N ARG A 140 15.63 2.90 -17.40
CA ARG A 140 16.89 2.79 -16.62
C ARG A 140 17.40 1.35 -16.57
N CYS A 141 16.52 0.35 -16.40
CA CYS A 141 16.95 -1.05 -16.47
C CYS A 141 17.58 -1.40 -17.83
N ARG A 142 16.95 -0.99 -18.93
CA ARG A 142 17.49 -1.21 -20.29
C ARG A 142 18.83 -0.50 -20.48
N GLU A 143 18.97 0.72 -19.97
CA GLU A 143 20.23 1.47 -19.98
C GLU A 143 21.34 0.70 -19.25
N ARG A 144 21.10 0.25 -18.02
CA ARG A 144 22.12 -0.46 -17.23
C ARG A 144 22.50 -1.82 -17.82
N ILE A 145 21.53 -2.51 -18.43
CA ILE A 145 21.80 -3.73 -19.20
C ILE A 145 22.72 -3.39 -20.39
N SER A 146 22.46 -2.29 -21.11
CA SER A 146 23.30 -1.87 -22.24
C SER A 146 24.70 -1.40 -21.81
N ASP A 147 24.82 -0.81 -20.63
CA ASP A 147 26.10 -0.37 -20.05
C ASP A 147 26.92 -1.56 -19.51
N ASN A 148 26.37 -2.77 -19.54
CA ASN A 148 26.99 -4.02 -19.08
C ASN A 148 27.32 -4.02 -17.57
N ILE A 149 26.48 -3.36 -16.76
CA ILE A 149 26.67 -3.18 -15.30
C ILE A 149 25.62 -3.98 -14.53
N ILE A 150 26.06 -4.95 -13.74
CA ILE A 150 25.24 -5.84 -12.88
C ILE A 150 24.00 -6.33 -13.65
N THR A 151 24.21 -6.79 -14.87
CA THR A 151 23.14 -7.04 -15.86
C THR A 151 22.10 -8.02 -15.34
N ARG A 152 22.50 -9.04 -14.55
CA ARG A 152 21.58 -10.01 -13.94
C ARG A 152 20.54 -9.34 -13.03
N THR A 153 20.95 -8.35 -12.22
CA THR A 153 20.05 -7.60 -11.33
C THR A 153 19.05 -6.79 -12.13
N PHE A 154 19.51 -6.05 -13.13
CA PHE A 154 18.63 -5.24 -13.96
C PHE A 154 17.75 -6.06 -14.90
N HIS A 155 18.19 -7.24 -15.36
CA HIS A 155 17.32 -8.19 -16.05
C HIS A 155 16.19 -8.71 -15.15
N HIS A 156 16.50 -9.03 -13.89
CA HIS A 156 15.47 -9.44 -12.93
C HIS A 156 14.48 -8.30 -12.67
N ARG A 157 14.98 -7.09 -12.32
CA ARG A 157 14.13 -5.92 -12.10
C ARG A 157 13.28 -5.58 -13.33
N LEU A 158 13.85 -5.63 -14.54
CA LEU A 158 13.11 -5.40 -15.78
C LEU A 158 11.95 -6.39 -15.95
N ARG A 159 12.15 -7.67 -15.64
CA ARG A 159 11.06 -8.66 -15.71
C ARG A 159 9.94 -8.34 -14.73
N GLU A 160 10.27 -7.96 -13.49
CA GLU A 160 9.24 -7.59 -12.51
C GLU A 160 8.50 -6.32 -12.94
N LEU A 161 9.22 -5.29 -13.41
CA LEU A 161 8.61 -4.05 -13.90
C LEU A 161 7.69 -4.28 -15.10
N LEU A 162 8.05 -5.17 -16.03
CA LEU A 162 7.20 -5.51 -17.17
C LEU A 162 5.95 -6.32 -16.76
N ARG A 163 6.04 -7.15 -15.71
CA ARG A 163 4.86 -7.82 -15.15
C ARG A 163 3.93 -6.81 -14.46
N GLU A 164 4.52 -5.91 -13.69
CA GLU A 164 3.80 -4.85 -13.01
C GLU A 164 3.13 -3.91 -14.03
N GLN A 165 3.80 -3.52 -15.11
CA GLN A 165 3.21 -2.75 -16.20
C GLN A 165 1.97 -3.44 -16.77
N LYS A 166 2.05 -4.73 -17.11
CA LYS A 166 0.88 -5.49 -17.59
C LYS A 166 -0.26 -5.52 -16.57
N ARG A 167 0.06 -5.64 -15.28
CA ARG A 167 -0.94 -5.63 -14.21
C ARG A 167 -1.60 -4.25 -14.08
N ARG A 168 -0.82 -3.17 -14.11
CA ARG A 168 -1.33 -1.79 -14.10
C ARG A 168 -2.22 -1.54 -15.30
N ASP A 169 -1.76 -1.87 -16.51
CA ASP A 169 -2.53 -1.70 -17.75
C ASP A 169 -3.86 -2.44 -17.69
N ALA A 170 -3.87 -3.69 -17.21
CA ALA A 170 -5.08 -4.48 -17.07
C ALA A 170 -6.08 -3.85 -16.08
N MET A 171 -5.60 -3.29 -14.96
CA MET A 171 -6.46 -2.60 -13.99
C MET A 171 -6.96 -1.26 -14.51
N MET A 172 -6.09 -0.48 -15.16
CA MET A 172 -6.45 0.81 -15.76
C MET A 172 -7.53 0.64 -16.82
N ALA A 173 -7.49 -0.46 -17.59
CA ALA A 173 -8.50 -0.77 -18.61
C ALA A 173 -9.90 -1.08 -18.05
N LEU A 174 -10.03 -1.37 -16.75
CA LEU A 174 -11.32 -1.61 -16.09
C LEU A 174 -11.98 -0.32 -15.59
N GLU A 175 -11.26 0.79 -15.59
CA GLU A 175 -11.72 2.07 -15.07
C GLU A 175 -11.81 3.12 -16.19
N PRO A 176 -12.53 4.23 -15.99
CA PRO A 176 -12.62 5.30 -16.98
C PRO A 176 -11.25 5.82 -17.45
N ALA A 177 -11.17 6.18 -18.73
CA ALA A 177 -9.96 6.78 -19.29
C ALA A 177 -9.61 8.10 -18.59
N GLY A 178 -8.31 8.37 -18.42
CA GLY A 178 -7.81 9.61 -17.83
C GLY A 178 -7.57 9.57 -16.32
N LEU A 179 -7.91 8.47 -15.63
CA LEU A 179 -7.53 8.29 -14.23
C LEU A 179 -6.02 8.07 -14.09
N SER A 180 -5.45 8.51 -12.96
CA SER A 180 -4.06 8.24 -12.62
C SER A 180 -3.91 6.88 -11.94
N TRP A 181 -2.73 6.28 -12.03
CA TRP A 181 -2.45 4.98 -11.40
C TRP A 181 -2.78 4.95 -9.89
N PRO A 182 -2.38 5.95 -9.07
CA PRO A 182 -2.76 5.98 -7.65
C PRO A 182 -4.27 5.95 -7.42
N VAL A 183 -5.05 6.61 -8.27
CA VAL A 183 -6.52 6.59 -8.18
C VAL A 183 -7.05 5.19 -8.47
N VAL A 184 -6.58 4.53 -9.53
CA VAL A 184 -7.02 3.16 -9.87
C VAL A 184 -6.65 2.15 -8.77
N LEU A 185 -5.45 2.25 -8.21
CA LEU A 185 -5.05 1.43 -7.07
C LEU A 185 -5.96 1.69 -5.85
N ARG A 186 -6.25 2.96 -5.56
CA ARG A 186 -7.14 3.33 -4.46
C ARG A 186 -8.57 2.83 -4.68
N LEU A 187 -9.10 2.91 -5.90
CA LEU A 187 -10.41 2.37 -6.27
C LEU A 187 -10.50 0.87 -6.00
N GLN A 188 -9.45 0.09 -6.30
CA GLN A 188 -9.40 -1.33 -5.95
C GLN A 188 -9.49 -1.55 -4.44
N THR A 189 -8.77 -0.76 -3.63
CA THR A 189 -8.86 -0.84 -2.16
C THR A 189 -10.25 -0.46 -1.65
N LEU A 190 -10.86 0.58 -2.22
CA LEU A 190 -12.21 1.02 -1.86
C LEU A 190 -13.28 -0.01 -2.24
N GLN A 191 -13.13 -0.71 -3.37
CA GLN A 191 -14.00 -1.83 -3.74
C GLN A 191 -13.95 -2.96 -2.70
N GLY A 192 -12.75 -3.35 -2.25
CA GLY A 192 -12.60 -4.34 -1.19
C GLY A 192 -13.18 -3.85 0.14
N THR A 193 -12.99 -2.57 0.47
CA THR A 193 -13.57 -1.95 1.67
C THR A 193 -15.09 -1.96 1.61
N LEU A 194 -15.68 -1.60 0.46
CA LEU A 194 -17.12 -1.60 0.25
C LEU A 194 -17.71 -3.00 0.43
N ALA A 195 -17.07 -4.02 -0.16
CA ALA A 195 -17.51 -5.40 -0.01
C ALA A 195 -17.48 -5.86 1.45
N TRP A 196 -16.42 -5.52 2.20
CA TRP A 196 -16.30 -5.82 3.63
C TRP A 196 -17.37 -5.08 4.46
N LEU A 197 -17.58 -3.78 4.22
CA LEU A 197 -18.61 -3.01 4.92
C LEU A 197 -20.00 -3.62 4.70
N GLN A 198 -20.30 -4.03 3.47
CA GLN A 198 -21.56 -4.69 3.14
C GLN A 198 -21.71 -6.05 3.84
N SER A 199 -20.64 -6.84 3.99
CA SER A 199 -20.69 -8.11 4.72
C SER A 199 -20.87 -7.93 6.22
N GLU A 200 -20.38 -6.83 6.80
CA GLU A 200 -20.51 -6.48 8.22
C GLU A 200 -21.75 -5.60 8.51
N ASN A 201 -22.75 -5.63 7.61
CA ASN A 201 -24.00 -4.87 7.72
C ASN A 201 -23.81 -3.36 7.94
N ASP A 202 -22.71 -2.82 7.41
CA ASP A 202 -22.31 -1.41 7.52
C ASP A 202 -22.40 -0.86 8.96
N GLN A 203 -21.89 -1.62 9.94
CA GLN A 203 -21.98 -1.29 11.38
C GLN A 203 -21.55 0.16 11.71
N TYR A 204 -20.64 0.73 10.92
CA TYR A 204 -20.09 2.07 11.11
C TYR A 204 -20.64 3.11 10.11
N GLU A 205 -21.65 2.77 9.32
CA GLU A 205 -22.33 3.68 8.38
C GLU A 205 -21.40 4.31 7.32
N LEU A 206 -20.41 3.55 6.84
CA LEU A 206 -19.36 4.01 5.93
C LEU A 206 -19.64 3.70 4.46
N VAL A 207 -20.62 2.84 4.14
CA VAL A 207 -20.93 2.46 2.75
C VAL A 207 -21.20 3.69 1.88
N ALA A 208 -21.95 4.66 2.38
CA ALA A 208 -22.26 5.89 1.65
C ALA A 208 -20.99 6.72 1.34
N ASN A 209 -20.07 6.84 2.30
CA ASN A 209 -18.81 7.55 2.10
C ASN A 209 -17.97 6.86 1.02
N VAL A 210 -17.73 5.55 1.17
CA VAL A 210 -16.88 4.78 0.25
C VAL A 210 -17.45 4.82 -1.17
N THR A 211 -18.77 4.66 -1.30
CA THR A 211 -19.46 4.71 -2.60
C THR A 211 -19.27 6.08 -3.27
N ASN A 212 -19.47 7.17 -2.54
CA ASN A 212 -19.39 8.51 -3.11
C ASN A 212 -17.95 8.95 -3.38
N ILE A 213 -16.98 8.51 -2.58
CA ILE A 213 -15.55 8.70 -2.87
C ILE A 213 -15.16 7.99 -4.17
N MET A 214 -15.58 6.74 -4.36
CA MET A 214 -15.35 6.01 -5.62
C MET A 214 -15.97 6.75 -6.81
N ALA A 215 -17.19 7.26 -6.67
CA ALA A 215 -17.86 8.04 -7.70
C ALA A 215 -17.11 9.34 -8.02
N ALA A 216 -16.65 10.07 -7.00
CA ALA A 216 -15.91 11.32 -7.15
C ALA A 216 -14.56 11.11 -7.87
N TYR A 217 -13.86 10.01 -7.59
CA TYR A 217 -12.66 9.65 -8.35
C TYR A 217 -12.96 9.33 -9.81
N ARG A 218 -13.97 8.49 -10.07
CA ARG A 218 -14.34 8.06 -11.43
C ARG A 218 -14.86 9.20 -12.30
N SER A 219 -15.52 10.20 -11.68
CA SER A 219 -15.98 11.41 -12.38
C SER A 219 -14.88 12.46 -12.57
N GLY A 220 -13.73 12.30 -11.92
CA GLY A 220 -12.64 13.29 -11.92
C GLY A 220 -12.88 14.49 -10.98
N GLN A 221 -13.96 14.50 -10.20
CA GLN A 221 -14.22 15.52 -9.17
C GLN A 221 -13.22 15.45 -8.01
N LEU A 222 -12.71 14.26 -7.72
CA LEU A 222 -11.66 14.03 -6.74
C LEU A 222 -10.41 13.52 -7.45
N ARG A 223 -9.26 14.08 -7.09
CA ARG A 223 -7.94 13.64 -7.56
C ARG A 223 -7.09 13.16 -6.39
N TRP A 224 -6.22 12.18 -6.67
CA TRP A 224 -5.23 11.77 -5.69
C TRP A 224 -4.10 12.79 -5.65
N ASN A 225 -3.99 13.52 -4.53
CA ASN A 225 -2.95 14.51 -4.29
C ASN A 225 -2.16 14.11 -3.03
N PRO A 226 -0.93 13.60 -3.17
CA PRO A 226 -0.12 13.22 -2.02
C PRO A 226 -0.02 14.35 -0.98
N GLY A 227 -0.27 14.03 0.29
CA GLY A 227 -0.23 14.99 1.40
C GLY A 227 -1.52 15.79 1.61
N LEU A 228 -2.54 15.63 0.75
CA LEU A 228 -3.86 16.23 0.94
C LEU A 228 -4.90 15.17 1.29
N VAL A 229 -5.88 15.58 2.09
CA VAL A 229 -7.02 14.79 2.51
C VAL A 229 -8.33 15.48 2.15
N THR A 230 -9.41 14.70 2.10
CA THR A 230 -10.78 15.18 2.13
C THR A 230 -11.55 14.51 3.25
N TYR A 231 -12.37 15.28 3.95
CA TYR A 231 -13.26 14.77 5.00
C TYR A 231 -14.62 14.43 4.39
N TRP A 232 -15.20 13.31 4.82
CA TRP A 232 -16.50 12.83 4.35
C TRP A 232 -17.35 12.41 5.53
N SER A 233 -18.64 12.75 5.49
CA SER A 233 -19.61 12.22 6.45
C SER A 233 -20.92 11.86 5.77
N ARG A 234 -21.41 10.64 6.04
CA ARG A 234 -22.71 10.12 5.55
C ARG A 234 -22.92 10.33 4.04
N GLY A 235 -21.85 10.15 3.26
CA GLY A 235 -21.82 10.29 1.80
C GLY A 235 -21.51 11.70 1.30
N ALA A 236 -21.46 12.72 2.16
CA ALA A 236 -21.16 14.09 1.75
C ALA A 236 -19.68 14.42 1.94
N GLN A 237 -19.07 15.04 0.93
CA GLN A 237 -17.75 15.66 1.05
C GLN A 237 -17.87 16.95 1.87
N LEU A 238 -17.05 17.08 2.91
CA LEU A 238 -17.11 18.19 3.86
C LEU A 238 -16.09 19.29 3.58
N CYS A 239 -15.08 19.02 2.76
CA CYS A 239 -14.05 20.00 2.40
C CYS A 239 -13.42 19.72 1.04
N HIS A 240 -12.85 20.76 0.43
CA HIS A 240 -11.92 20.58 -0.68
C HIS A 240 -10.59 19.94 -0.19
N PRO A 241 -9.76 19.37 -1.09
CA PRO A 241 -8.49 18.76 -0.72
C PRO A 241 -7.61 19.73 0.08
N ARG A 242 -7.19 19.32 1.28
CA ARG A 242 -6.45 20.16 2.23
C ARG A 242 -5.41 19.36 3.02
N PRO A 243 -4.36 19.98 3.58
CA PRO A 243 -3.42 19.28 4.46
C PRO A 243 -4.13 18.68 5.67
N PHE A 244 -3.74 17.48 6.08
CA PHE A 244 -4.25 16.89 7.30
C PHE A 244 -3.67 17.60 8.54
N ARG A 245 -4.54 18.03 9.45
CA ARG A 245 -4.17 18.62 10.74
C ARG A 245 -5.01 18.00 11.85
N TRP A 246 -4.35 17.58 12.93
CA TRP A 246 -5.02 16.89 14.03
C TRP A 246 -6.09 17.72 14.73
N ASP A 247 -5.85 19.01 14.96
CA ASP A 247 -6.81 19.86 15.65
C ASP A 247 -8.03 20.16 14.78
N GLU A 248 -7.84 20.34 13.47
CA GLU A 248 -8.94 20.45 12.50
C GLU A 248 -9.75 19.15 12.45
N PHE A 249 -9.07 18.00 12.35
CA PHE A 249 -9.72 16.69 12.39
C PHE A 249 -10.58 16.52 13.64
N LYS A 250 -10.08 16.86 14.85
CA LYS A 250 -10.84 16.73 16.10
C LYS A 250 -12.13 17.56 16.06
N ILE A 251 -12.06 18.80 15.59
CA ILE A 251 -13.22 19.70 15.50
C ILE A 251 -14.26 19.13 14.52
N ILE A 252 -13.84 18.78 13.30
CA ILE A 252 -14.74 18.26 12.26
C ILE A 252 -15.32 16.91 12.71
N ASN A 253 -14.50 16.02 13.27
CA ASN A 253 -14.96 14.72 13.77
C ASN A 253 -16.03 14.89 14.87
N ALA A 254 -15.82 15.80 15.82
CA ALA A 254 -16.81 16.09 16.86
C ALA A 254 -18.12 16.65 16.28
N GLN A 255 -18.04 17.55 15.29
CA GLN A 255 -19.21 18.16 14.66
C GLN A 255 -20.06 17.15 13.85
N TYR A 256 -19.43 16.15 13.24
CA TYR A 256 -20.08 15.21 12.32
C TYR A 256 -20.24 13.80 12.91
N ALA A 257 -20.35 13.70 14.24
CA ALA A 257 -20.55 12.44 14.96
C ALA A 257 -19.53 11.36 14.59
N GLY A 258 -18.24 11.70 14.59
CA GLY A 258 -17.21 10.92 13.91
C GLY A 258 -16.85 9.54 14.48
N HIS A 259 -17.67 9.02 15.41
CA HIS A 259 -17.69 7.61 15.80
C HIS A 259 -18.50 6.74 14.81
N THR A 260 -19.35 7.35 13.98
CA THR A 260 -20.09 6.68 12.90
C THR A 260 -20.16 7.56 11.65
N GLY A 261 -20.09 6.93 10.48
CA GLY A 261 -20.30 7.57 9.19
C GLY A 261 -19.28 8.64 8.83
N PHE A 262 -18.09 8.67 9.44
CA PHE A 262 -17.03 9.64 9.15
C PHE A 262 -15.81 8.98 8.51
N TRP A 263 -15.26 9.62 7.49
CA TRP A 263 -14.12 9.11 6.74
C TRP A 263 -13.12 10.22 6.39
N VAL A 264 -11.84 9.87 6.42
CA VAL A 264 -10.76 10.74 5.93
C VAL A 264 -10.13 10.05 4.73
N GLU A 265 -10.34 10.62 3.55
CA GLU A 265 -9.77 10.11 2.30
C GLU A 265 -8.44 10.79 2.00
N GLY A 266 -7.44 10.05 1.52
CA GLY A 266 -6.13 10.58 1.17
C GLY A 266 -5.07 10.47 2.27
N VAL A 267 -5.41 9.90 3.44
CA VAL A 267 -4.42 9.59 4.49
C VAL A 267 -3.49 8.50 3.96
N GLN A 268 -2.24 8.87 3.69
CA GLN A 268 -1.17 7.89 3.47
C GLN A 268 -0.58 7.51 4.82
N GLU A 269 -0.21 6.23 4.99
CA GLU A 269 0.86 5.88 5.93
C GLU A 269 2.12 6.58 5.45
N THR A 270 2.37 7.78 5.97
CA THR A 270 3.73 8.28 6.01
C THR A 270 4.47 7.27 6.87
N LYS A 271 5.47 6.59 6.31
CA LYS A 271 6.53 6.01 7.13
C LYS A 271 7.02 7.16 7.99
N TRP A 272 6.67 7.14 9.27
CA TRP A 272 7.12 8.11 10.26
C TRP A 272 8.64 8.15 10.16
N GLN A 273 9.17 9.12 9.43
CA GLN A 273 10.56 9.51 9.57
C GLN A 273 10.60 10.25 10.91
N ASN A 274 10.71 9.47 11.99
CA ASN A 274 11.23 9.98 13.23
C ASN A 274 12.59 10.59 12.89
N GLY A 275 12.70 11.91 13.11
CA GLY A 275 13.99 12.59 13.13
C GLY A 275 14.89 12.04 14.23
#